data_AF-A0A7K7XFY7-F1
#
_entry.id   AF-A0A7K7XFY7-F1
#
_cell.length_a   1.000
_cell.length_b   1.000
_cell.length_c   1.000
_cell.angle_alpha   90.00
_cell.angle_beta   90.00
_cell.angle_gamma   90.00
#
_symmetry.space_group_name_H-M   'P 1'
#
loop_
_entity.id
_entity.type
_entity.pdbx_description
1 polymer ?
#
loop_
_entity_poly.entity_id
_entity_poly.type
_entity_poly.pdbx_seq_one_letter_code
_entity_poly.pdbx_strand_id
1 'polypeptide(L)'
;PPQRGMAAASGVRGSEPGLASAPGSAGDTSLLGSATTWPLKRYGRFLPPKDGDDEGQNTSWKVFESNEESGPLVLTIVVSGHFFISQGRTVLEGFSLIDSHKWLKIVRRAECLLLRAQAKQNECRMFRVQFGGSSREEMQERCCSCVQKLSEYVPVQGAEEQSQQLCHGLSQDTQGQDTQGTDPEHAPDEPLPDSCTSLGERRSVAQLAQSVLRQQPELPPALQHPAWSARELGPFIRLCLMDQHFPAFVEDVEKELLRLAEE
;
A
#
# COMPACT_ATOMS: atom_id res chain seq x y z
N PRO A 1 38.01 35.51 66.99
CA PRO A 1 37.14 34.52 67.68
C PRO A 1 36.16 33.89 66.68
N PRO A 2 35.81 32.60 66.84
CA PRO A 2 35.58 31.60 65.77
C PRO A 2 34.11 31.60 65.28
N GLN A 3 33.58 30.88 64.29
CA GLN A 3 33.78 29.50 63.80
C GLN A 3 33.29 29.36 62.34
N ARG A 4 33.77 28.30 61.68
CA ARG A 4 33.31 27.74 60.41
C ARG A 4 32.15 26.77 60.67
N GLY A 5 31.09 26.82 59.85
CA GLY A 5 29.95 25.89 59.88
C GLY A 5 29.47 25.51 58.46
N MET A 6 29.20 24.24 58.25
CA MET A 6 28.87 23.55 56.99
C MET A 6 27.36 23.56 56.62
N ALA A 7 27.09 23.16 55.36
CA ALA A 7 25.99 22.31 54.87
C ALA A 7 24.69 22.94 54.28
N ALA A 8 24.63 22.90 52.94
CA ALA A 8 23.68 22.21 52.04
C ALA A 8 22.12 22.26 52.15
N ALA A 9 21.52 22.40 50.95
CA ALA A 9 20.16 22.05 50.47
C ALA A 9 18.99 22.92 51.02
N SER A 10 17.98 23.39 50.27
CA SER A 10 17.16 22.79 49.20
C SER A 10 16.21 23.87 48.63
N GLY A 11 15.56 23.64 47.48
CA GLY A 11 14.25 24.25 47.16
C GLY A 11 14.27 25.38 46.12
N VAL A 12 14.07 25.10 44.82
CA VAL A 12 12.77 25.07 44.10
C VAL A 12 12.30 26.46 43.61
N ARG A 13 12.49 26.65 42.29
CA ARG A 13 11.49 27.03 41.26
C ARG A 13 10.84 28.43 41.31
N GLY A 14 11.05 29.18 40.23
CA GLY A 14 10.23 30.32 39.82
C GLY A 14 10.69 30.84 38.45
N SER A 15 10.00 30.42 37.40
CA SER A 15 10.31 30.61 35.98
C SER A 15 9.71 31.90 35.41
N GLU A 16 10.37 32.50 34.42
CA GLU A 16 9.75 33.30 33.34
C GLU A 16 10.66 33.31 32.08
N PRO A 17 10.16 33.63 30.88
CA PRO A 17 10.04 32.63 29.81
C PRO A 17 11.04 32.83 28.66
N GLY A 18 11.57 31.72 28.15
CA GLY A 18 12.32 31.67 26.89
C GLY A 18 11.43 31.12 25.78
N LEU A 19 11.15 31.94 24.77
CA LEU A 19 10.63 31.53 23.47
C LEU A 19 11.48 30.38 22.92
N ALA A 20 10.90 29.19 22.79
CA ALA A 20 11.49 28.09 22.04
C ALA A 20 10.43 27.53 21.09
N SER A 21 10.54 27.99 19.85
CA SER A 21 10.41 27.21 18.60
C SER A 21 9.56 25.95 18.65
N ALA A 22 8.36 26.07 18.06
CA ALA A 22 7.53 24.95 17.66
C ALA A 22 8.33 23.95 16.78
N PRO A 23 8.21 22.63 16.99
CA PRO A 23 8.66 21.68 15.99
C PRO A 23 7.71 21.75 14.80
N GLY A 24 8.31 22.10 13.66
CA GLY A 24 7.63 22.29 12.40
C GLY A 24 6.81 21.08 11.98
N SER A 25 5.64 21.42 11.45
CA SER A 25 4.90 20.61 10.50
C SER A 25 5.86 20.10 9.41
N ALA A 26 6.23 18.83 9.49
CA ALA A 26 6.79 18.09 8.38
C ALA A 26 5.61 17.54 7.56
N GLY A 27 4.95 18.44 6.83
CA GLY A 27 4.21 18.04 5.64
C GLY A 27 5.22 17.63 4.59
N ASP A 28 5.38 16.32 4.36
CA ASP A 28 5.82 15.80 3.06
C ASP A 28 5.49 14.31 2.91
N THR A 29 4.22 14.02 2.61
CA THR A 29 3.72 12.66 2.34
C THR A 29 2.56 12.69 1.33
N SER A 30 2.70 13.46 0.25
CA SER A 30 1.62 13.62 -0.74
C SER A 30 1.27 12.35 -1.53
N LEU A 31 2.05 11.26 -1.42
CA LEU A 31 1.71 9.94 -2.00
C LEU A 31 1.36 8.87 -0.94
N LEU A 32 1.78 9.08 0.31
CA LEU A 32 1.39 8.24 1.44
C LEU A 32 0.00 8.60 1.98
N GLY A 33 -0.53 9.79 1.65
CA GLY A 33 -1.93 10.15 1.95
C GLY A 33 -2.95 9.22 1.29
N SER A 34 -2.56 8.52 0.22
CA SER A 34 -3.36 7.53 -0.49
C SER A 34 -2.78 6.11 -0.40
N ALA A 35 -1.97 5.81 0.61
CA ALA A 35 -1.39 4.49 0.81
C ALA A 35 -1.70 3.99 2.21
N THR A 36 -1.97 2.70 2.34
CA THR A 36 -2.11 2.05 3.65
C THR A 36 -0.79 1.36 4.00
N THR A 37 -0.30 1.60 5.20
CA THR A 37 1.01 1.09 5.64
C THR A 37 0.88 0.33 6.96
N TRP A 38 1.65 -0.75 7.10
CA TRP A 38 1.73 -1.52 8.33
C TRP A 38 3.19 -1.72 8.74
N PRO A 39 3.56 -1.39 9.99
CA PRO A 39 4.90 -1.67 10.49
C PRO A 39 5.09 -3.18 10.66
N LEU A 40 6.27 -3.67 10.30
CA LEU A 40 6.64 -5.07 10.44
C LEU A 40 7.73 -5.23 11.51
N LYS A 41 7.64 -6.31 12.28
CA LYS A 41 8.70 -6.73 13.20
C LYS A 41 9.81 -7.45 12.45
N ARG A 42 9.43 -8.39 11.58
CA ARG A 42 10.36 -9.20 10.79
C ARG A 42 9.83 -9.44 9.38
N TYR A 43 10.75 -9.57 8.46
CA TYR A 43 10.54 -10.05 7.10
C TYR A 43 11.53 -11.20 6.85
N GLY A 44 11.09 -12.28 6.20
CA GLY A 44 11.94 -13.41 5.88
C GLY A 44 11.76 -13.82 4.43
N ARG A 45 12.86 -13.90 3.68
CA ARG A 45 12.88 -14.45 2.31
C ARG A 45 13.34 -15.90 2.33
N PHE A 46 12.60 -16.77 1.67
CA PHE A 46 13.02 -18.16 1.49
C PHE A 46 14.19 -18.24 0.51
N LEU A 47 15.21 -19.00 0.85
CA LEU A 47 16.32 -19.33 -0.04
C LEU A 47 16.18 -20.81 -0.43
N PRO A 48 15.97 -21.13 -1.72
CA PRO A 48 15.94 -22.51 -2.17
C PRO A 48 17.32 -23.17 -1.93
N PRO A 49 17.35 -24.50 -1.70
CA PRO A 49 18.60 -25.25 -1.62
C PRO A 49 19.46 -25.01 -2.86
N LYS A 50 20.78 -24.99 -2.70
CA LYS A 50 21.69 -24.93 -3.85
C LYS A 50 22.01 -26.35 -4.30
N ASP A 51 22.19 -26.54 -5.61
CA ASP A 51 22.63 -27.82 -6.17
C ASP A 51 23.98 -28.21 -5.54
N GLY A 52 24.01 -29.32 -4.79
CA GLY A 52 25.18 -29.82 -4.07
C GLY A 52 25.05 -29.85 -2.54
N ASP A 53 23.95 -29.34 -1.98
CA ASP A 53 23.60 -29.57 -0.58
C ASP A 53 23.01 -30.99 -0.43
N ASP A 54 23.64 -31.86 0.38
CA ASP A 54 23.20 -33.24 0.67
C ASP A 54 21.72 -33.30 1.10
N GLU A 55 21.02 -34.40 0.78
CA GLU A 55 19.56 -34.65 0.91
C GLU A 55 18.94 -34.54 2.34
N GLY A 56 19.22 -33.48 3.09
CA GLY A 56 18.66 -33.29 4.43
C GLY A 56 18.91 -31.93 5.09
N GLN A 57 19.68 -31.03 4.49
CA GLN A 57 20.01 -29.71 5.07
C GLN A 57 20.06 -28.71 3.90
N ASN A 58 19.40 -27.55 3.87
CA ASN A 58 18.83 -26.75 4.93
C ASN A 58 17.89 -25.73 4.24
N THR A 59 16.57 -25.83 4.43
CA THR A 59 15.67 -24.77 3.94
C THR A 59 15.94 -23.50 4.73
N SER A 60 16.72 -22.58 4.17
CA SER A 60 17.22 -21.42 4.89
C SER A 60 16.37 -20.17 4.60
N TRP A 61 16.12 -19.38 5.64
CA TRP A 61 15.41 -18.11 5.53
C TRP A 61 16.41 -16.98 5.74
N LYS A 62 16.49 -16.04 4.79
CA LYS A 62 17.15 -14.76 5.03
C LYS A 62 16.20 -13.84 5.78
N VAL A 63 16.49 -13.60 7.05
CA VAL A 63 15.63 -12.81 7.96
C VAL A 63 16.16 -11.39 8.09
N PHE A 64 15.24 -10.44 8.07
CA PHE A 64 15.44 -9.02 8.28
C PHE A 64 14.55 -8.62 9.46
N GLU A 65 15.08 -7.78 10.35
CA GLU A 65 14.38 -7.30 11.53
C GLU A 65 14.35 -5.78 11.54
N SER A 66 13.24 -5.24 12.05
CA SER A 66 13.11 -3.79 12.25
C SER A 66 13.89 -3.40 13.50
N ASN A 67 14.91 -2.56 13.34
CA ASN A 67 15.75 -2.06 14.44
C ASN A 67 16.31 -0.67 14.09
N GLU A 68 17.00 -0.04 15.04
CA GLU A 68 17.54 1.31 14.88
C GLU A 68 18.69 1.40 13.86
N GLU A 69 19.47 0.32 13.70
CA GLU A 69 20.65 0.28 12.83
C GLU A 69 20.26 0.11 11.34
N SER A 70 19.44 -0.90 11.04
CA SER A 70 19.00 -1.25 9.69
C SER A 70 17.78 -0.44 9.24
N GLY A 71 17.06 0.18 10.18
CA GLY A 71 15.86 0.97 9.93
C GLY A 71 14.55 0.18 9.96
N PRO A 72 13.41 0.89 9.88
CA PRO A 72 12.09 0.30 10.05
C PRO A 72 11.69 -0.57 8.86
N LEU A 73 11.07 -1.71 9.13
CA LEU A 73 10.41 -2.52 8.11
C LEU A 73 8.95 -2.08 7.95
N VAL A 74 8.53 -1.81 6.72
CA VAL A 74 7.18 -1.32 6.42
C VAL A 74 6.60 -2.06 5.22
N LEU A 75 5.39 -2.59 5.39
CA LEU A 75 4.54 -3.07 4.31
C LEU A 75 3.66 -1.92 3.84
N THR A 76 3.60 -1.68 2.54
CA THR A 76 2.78 -0.61 1.94
C THR A 76 1.91 -1.15 0.82
N ILE A 77 0.63 -0.78 0.81
CA ILE A 77 -0.27 -0.98 -0.32
C ILE A 77 -0.80 0.39 -0.74
N VAL A 78 -0.48 0.82 -1.96
CA VAL A 78 -0.97 2.09 -2.53
C VAL A 78 -2.33 1.90 -3.19
N VAL A 79 -3.11 2.97 -3.36
CA VAL A 79 -4.43 2.94 -4.03
C VAL A 79 -4.43 2.31 -5.43
N SER A 80 -3.32 2.37 -6.16
CA SER A 80 -3.19 1.71 -7.47
C SER A 80 -3.00 0.19 -7.38
N GLY A 81 -3.10 -0.41 -6.19
CA GLY A 81 -2.97 -1.84 -5.96
C GLY A 81 -1.52 -2.34 -5.96
N HIS A 82 -0.52 -1.48 -5.87
CA HIS A 82 0.87 -1.95 -5.76
C HIS A 82 1.24 -2.27 -4.31
N PHE A 83 1.95 -3.37 -4.13
CA PHE A 83 2.41 -3.91 -2.86
C PHE A 83 3.92 -3.74 -2.72
N PHE A 84 4.37 -3.28 -1.55
CA PHE A 84 5.79 -3.12 -1.22
C PHE A 84 6.11 -3.64 0.17
N ILE A 85 7.32 -4.17 0.31
CA ILE A 85 8.01 -4.28 1.60
C ILE A 85 9.31 -3.50 1.48
N SER A 86 9.56 -2.59 2.41
CA SER A 86 10.78 -1.79 2.45
C SER A 86 11.43 -1.84 3.82
N GLN A 87 12.74 -1.63 3.86
CA GLN A 87 13.53 -1.39 5.06
C GLN A 87 14.28 -0.06 4.92
N GLY A 88 13.89 0.94 5.71
CA GLY A 88 14.43 2.30 5.56
C GLY A 88 14.20 2.85 4.15
N ARG A 89 15.28 3.01 3.37
CA ARG A 89 15.24 3.48 1.96
C ARG A 89 15.32 2.35 0.94
N THR A 90 15.46 1.10 1.37
CA THR A 90 15.67 -0.06 0.51
C THR A 90 14.37 -0.81 0.30
N VAL A 91 14.01 -1.08 -0.94
CA VAL A 91 12.85 -1.93 -1.28
C VAL A 91 13.30 -3.38 -1.26
N LEU A 92 12.60 -4.20 -0.49
CA LEU A 92 12.84 -5.64 -0.38
C LEU A 92 11.94 -6.42 -1.34
N GLU A 93 10.65 -6.09 -1.39
CA GLU A 93 9.67 -6.66 -2.33
C GLU A 93 8.85 -5.55 -2.99
N GLY A 94 8.46 -5.77 -4.24
CA GLY A 94 7.63 -4.85 -5.01
C GLY A 94 6.93 -5.59 -6.16
N PHE A 95 5.60 -5.50 -6.22
CA PHE A 95 4.79 -6.05 -7.32
C PHE A 95 3.36 -5.47 -7.32
N SER A 96 2.67 -5.60 -8.45
CA SER A 96 1.25 -5.27 -8.57
C SER A 96 0.37 -6.39 -8.01
N LEU A 97 -0.67 -6.04 -7.24
CA LEU A 97 -1.69 -6.98 -6.78
C LEU A 97 -2.81 -7.20 -7.83
N ILE A 98 -2.85 -6.37 -8.88
CA ILE A 98 -3.84 -6.51 -9.96
C ILE A 98 -3.66 -7.87 -10.63
N ASP A 99 -4.75 -8.64 -10.74
CA ASP A 99 -4.76 -10.01 -11.28
C ASP A 99 -3.81 -11.00 -10.58
N SER A 100 -3.37 -10.68 -9.36
CA SER A 100 -2.37 -11.48 -8.66
C SER A 100 -2.88 -12.85 -8.22
N HIS A 101 -4.20 -13.06 -8.14
CA HIS A 101 -4.81 -14.35 -7.80
C HIS A 101 -4.36 -15.51 -8.70
N LYS A 102 -3.84 -15.23 -9.90
CA LYS A 102 -3.33 -16.24 -10.85
C LYS A 102 -1.95 -16.79 -10.46
N TRP A 103 -1.15 -16.03 -9.72
CA TRP A 103 0.26 -16.34 -9.46
C TRP A 103 0.69 -16.15 -8.01
N LEU A 104 -0.09 -15.44 -7.19
CA LEU A 104 0.18 -15.16 -5.79
C LEU A 104 -0.81 -15.93 -4.90
N LYS A 105 -0.26 -16.61 -3.89
CA LYS A 105 -1.03 -17.23 -2.81
C LYS A 105 -0.59 -16.63 -1.49
N ILE A 106 -1.56 -16.24 -0.66
CA ILE A 106 -1.32 -15.67 0.66
C ILE A 106 -1.99 -16.56 1.71
N VAL A 107 -1.23 -16.92 2.73
CA VAL A 107 -1.71 -17.67 3.89
C VAL A 107 -1.44 -16.86 5.15
N ARG A 108 -2.47 -16.67 5.96
CA ARG A 108 -2.36 -16.07 7.29
C ARG A 108 -2.17 -17.17 8.33
N ARG A 109 -1.25 -16.93 9.27
CA ARG A 109 -1.16 -17.70 10.51
C ARG A 109 -0.87 -16.75 11.67
N ALA A 110 -1.83 -16.63 12.59
CA ALA A 110 -1.76 -15.68 13.71
C ALA A 110 -1.49 -14.23 13.22
N GLU A 111 -0.39 -13.62 13.69
CA GLU A 111 0.08 -12.28 13.33
C GLU A 111 1.13 -12.26 12.20
N CYS A 112 1.15 -13.33 11.39
CA CYS A 112 2.07 -13.48 10.27
C CYS A 112 1.32 -13.74 8.95
N LEU A 113 1.93 -13.32 7.84
CA LEU A 113 1.54 -13.72 6.49
C LEU A 113 2.69 -14.47 5.82
N LEU A 114 2.34 -15.53 5.10
CA LEU A 114 3.21 -16.23 4.16
C LEU A 114 2.71 -15.96 2.75
N LEU A 115 3.57 -15.40 1.90
CA LEU A 115 3.29 -15.09 0.51
C LEU A 115 4.13 -16.02 -0.37
N ARG A 116 3.45 -16.64 -1.33
CA ARG A 116 4.04 -17.52 -2.33
C ARG A 116 3.68 -16.99 -3.71
N ALA A 117 4.68 -16.47 -4.41
CA ALA A 117 4.59 -16.07 -5.80
C ALA A 117 5.14 -17.16 -6.71
N GLN A 118 4.34 -17.64 -7.66
CA GLN A 118 4.72 -18.62 -8.66
C GLN A 118 5.09 -17.89 -9.97
N ALA A 119 6.34 -18.02 -10.42
CA ALA A 119 6.78 -17.52 -11.72
C ALA A 119 6.65 -18.60 -12.81
N LYS A 120 6.64 -18.18 -14.09
CA LYS A 120 6.43 -19.06 -15.25
C LYS A 120 7.52 -20.16 -15.42
N GLN A 121 8.71 -19.98 -14.85
CA GLN A 121 9.84 -20.92 -14.94
C GLN A 121 9.94 -21.92 -13.75
N ASN A 122 8.84 -22.30 -13.11
CA ASN A 122 8.84 -23.17 -11.91
C ASN A 122 9.63 -22.60 -10.71
N GLU A 123 10.05 -21.33 -10.80
CA GLU A 123 10.66 -20.60 -9.71
C GLU A 123 9.56 -20.11 -8.76
N CYS A 124 9.66 -20.51 -7.50
CA CYS A 124 8.72 -20.15 -6.46
C CYS A 124 9.38 -19.17 -5.50
N ARG A 125 9.02 -17.88 -5.58
CA ARG A 125 9.46 -16.87 -4.61
C ARG A 125 8.55 -16.96 -3.39
N MET A 126 9.13 -17.31 -2.24
CA MET A 126 8.41 -17.34 -0.97
C MET A 126 9.00 -16.35 0.01
N PHE A 127 8.13 -15.63 0.71
CA PHE A 127 8.53 -14.76 1.80
C PHE A 127 7.44 -14.69 2.86
N ARG A 128 7.84 -14.35 4.08
CA ARG A 128 6.94 -14.21 5.23
C ARG A 128 7.16 -12.89 5.93
N VAL A 129 6.11 -12.38 6.55
CA VAL A 129 6.15 -11.17 7.36
C VAL A 129 5.51 -11.42 8.72
N GLN A 130 6.03 -10.76 9.75
CA GLN A 130 5.43 -10.66 11.07
C GLN A 130 5.14 -9.19 11.35
N PHE A 131 3.89 -8.86 11.70
CA PHE A 131 3.51 -7.48 11.99
C PHE A 131 4.16 -6.97 13.28
N GLY A 132 4.50 -5.68 13.33
CA GLY A 132 5.00 -5.01 14.53
C GLY A 132 3.86 -4.55 15.44
N GLY A 133 4.13 -4.42 16.73
CA GLY A 133 3.19 -3.95 17.75
C GLY A 133 3.78 -4.07 19.14
N SER A 134 3.29 -3.26 20.07
CA SER A 134 3.63 -3.26 21.48
C SER A 134 2.94 -4.41 22.24
N SER A 135 1.82 -4.92 21.72
CA SER A 135 1.12 -6.10 22.25
C SER A 135 0.73 -7.08 21.14
N ARG A 136 0.35 -8.31 21.54
CA ARG A 136 -0.12 -9.33 20.61
C ARG A 136 -1.42 -8.90 19.91
N GLU A 137 -2.30 -8.22 20.64
CA GLU A 137 -3.59 -7.73 20.16
C GLU A 137 -3.38 -6.66 19.07
N GLU A 138 -2.44 -5.73 19.28
CA GLU A 138 -2.10 -4.71 18.28
C GLU A 138 -1.46 -5.33 17.03
N MET A 139 -0.57 -6.31 17.19
CA MET A 139 0.01 -7.06 16.07
C MET A 139 -1.08 -7.81 15.28
N GLN A 140 -2.06 -8.38 15.98
CA GLN A 140 -3.19 -9.08 15.40
C GLN A 140 -4.11 -8.13 14.62
N GLU A 141 -4.45 -6.97 15.20
CA GLU A 141 -5.28 -5.94 14.56
C GLU A 141 -4.64 -5.45 13.27
N ARG A 142 -3.35 -5.14 13.31
CA ARG A 142 -2.58 -4.74 12.11
C ARG A 142 -2.57 -5.83 11.05
N CYS A 143 -2.39 -7.09 11.46
CA CYS A 143 -2.48 -8.22 10.55
C CYS A 143 -3.88 -8.33 9.92
N CYS A 144 -4.95 -8.23 10.71
CA CYS A 144 -6.33 -8.27 10.24
C CYS A 144 -6.62 -7.14 9.23
N SER A 145 -6.23 -5.91 9.57
CA SER A 145 -6.38 -4.75 8.69
C SER A 145 -5.64 -4.93 7.36
N CYS A 146 -4.42 -5.45 7.39
CA CYS A 146 -3.67 -5.76 6.16
C CYS A 146 -4.34 -6.86 5.33
N VAL A 147 -4.83 -7.92 5.97
CA VAL A 147 -5.57 -8.99 5.29
C VAL A 147 -6.86 -8.48 4.67
N GLN A 148 -7.59 -7.58 5.33
CA GLN A 148 -8.77 -6.94 4.76
C GLN A 148 -8.42 -6.18 3.48
N LYS A 149 -7.33 -5.41 3.48
CA LYS A 149 -6.86 -4.69 2.28
C LYS A 149 -6.42 -5.65 1.18
N LEU A 150 -5.66 -6.69 1.50
CA LEU A 150 -5.19 -7.68 0.52
C LEU A 150 -6.35 -8.46 -0.12
N SER A 151 -7.40 -8.73 0.66
CA SER A 151 -8.61 -9.43 0.19
C SER A 151 -9.38 -8.68 -0.89
N GLU A 152 -9.13 -7.38 -1.10
CA GLU A 152 -9.66 -6.63 -2.25
C GLU A 152 -9.06 -7.10 -3.59
N TYR A 153 -7.92 -7.79 -3.57
CA TYR A 153 -7.15 -8.17 -4.78
C TYR A 153 -6.93 -9.68 -4.91
N VAL A 154 -6.64 -10.36 -3.79
CA VAL A 154 -6.29 -11.79 -3.77
C VAL A 154 -6.85 -12.46 -2.52
N PRO A 155 -7.46 -13.66 -2.63
CA PRO A 155 -7.96 -14.38 -1.46
C PRO A 155 -6.83 -14.73 -0.48
N VAL A 156 -7.05 -14.44 0.81
CA VAL A 156 -6.12 -14.80 1.89
C VAL A 156 -6.63 -16.02 2.65
N GLN A 157 -5.89 -17.11 2.60
CA GLN A 157 -6.26 -18.37 3.28
C GLN A 157 -6.01 -18.27 4.80
N GLY A 158 -6.87 -18.89 5.60
CA GLY A 158 -6.77 -18.89 7.07
C GLY A 158 -7.33 -17.63 7.75
N ALA A 159 -8.09 -16.81 7.03
CA ALA A 159 -8.79 -15.65 7.58
C ALA A 159 -10.15 -16.00 8.24
N GLU A 160 -10.71 -17.18 7.95
CA GLU A 160 -12.09 -17.56 8.31
C GLU A 160 -12.31 -17.94 9.78
N GLU A 161 -11.26 -18.32 10.52
CA GLU A 161 -11.38 -18.76 11.92
C GLU A 161 -11.83 -17.62 12.87
N GLN A 162 -11.64 -16.36 12.50
CA GLN A 162 -12.05 -15.18 13.31
C GLN A 162 -13.34 -14.50 12.82
N SER A 163 -13.67 -14.57 11.53
CA SER A 163 -14.94 -13.99 11.03
C SER A 163 -16.16 -14.68 11.63
N GLN A 164 -16.08 -15.97 11.93
CA GLN A 164 -17.21 -16.70 12.52
C GLN A 164 -17.48 -16.27 13.99
N GLN A 165 -16.48 -15.83 14.73
CA GLN A 165 -16.67 -15.38 16.12
C GLN A 165 -17.22 -13.94 16.21
N LEU A 166 -16.93 -13.08 15.24
CA LEU A 166 -17.49 -11.73 15.17
C LEU A 166 -18.94 -11.70 14.65
N CYS A 167 -19.31 -12.60 13.73
CA CYS A 167 -20.68 -12.66 13.20
C CYS A 167 -21.69 -13.29 14.18
N HIS A 168 -21.26 -14.15 15.11
CA HIS A 168 -22.15 -14.76 16.10
C HIS A 168 -22.50 -13.85 17.29
N GLY A 169 -21.75 -12.77 17.54
CA GLY A 169 -21.97 -11.87 18.66
C GLY A 169 -23.03 -10.79 18.43
N LEU A 170 -23.46 -10.55 17.18
CA LEU A 170 -24.35 -9.46 16.80
C LEU A 170 -25.75 -9.90 16.37
N SER A 171 -26.07 -11.19 16.46
CA SER A 171 -27.35 -11.75 15.97
C SER A 171 -28.32 -12.20 17.06
N GLN A 172 -28.07 -11.86 18.33
CA GLN A 172 -29.02 -12.07 19.43
C GLN A 172 -29.36 -10.72 20.06
N ASP A 173 -30.20 -9.95 19.38
CA ASP A 173 -31.22 -9.12 20.01
C ASP A 173 -32.02 -8.43 18.92
N THR A 174 -33.20 -8.96 18.64
CA THR A 174 -34.48 -8.26 18.40
C THR A 174 -35.39 -9.22 17.63
N GLN A 175 -36.12 -10.05 18.37
CA GLN A 175 -37.24 -10.84 17.86
C GLN A 175 -38.51 -10.08 18.26
N GLY A 176 -39.28 -9.57 17.28
CA GLY A 176 -40.50 -8.83 17.57
C GLY A 176 -41.28 -8.34 16.35
N GLN A 177 -42.12 -9.24 15.83
CA GLN A 177 -43.45 -9.02 15.24
C GLN A 177 -43.63 -8.56 13.78
N ASP A 178 -44.28 -9.49 13.06
CA ASP A 178 -45.02 -9.44 11.80
C ASP A 178 -45.94 -8.23 11.57
N THR A 179 -46.05 -7.74 10.32
CA THR A 179 -47.28 -7.84 9.47
C THR A 179 -47.18 -7.07 8.13
N GLN A 180 -47.24 -7.83 7.02
CA GLN A 180 -48.10 -7.73 5.81
C GLN A 180 -48.38 -6.40 5.07
N GLY A 181 -48.15 -6.44 3.73
CA GLY A 181 -48.77 -5.61 2.67
C GLY A 181 -48.17 -4.21 2.50
N THR A 182 -47.90 -3.61 1.34
CA THR A 182 -48.60 -3.60 0.04
C THR A 182 -47.68 -2.84 -0.95
N ASP A 183 -47.58 -3.26 -2.21
CA ASP A 183 -47.16 -2.42 -3.37
C ASP A 183 -48.43 -1.64 -3.87
N PRO A 184 -48.40 -0.59 -4.73
CA PRO A 184 -47.32 -0.14 -5.62
C PRO A 184 -47.22 1.40 -5.93
N GLU A 185 -46.29 1.73 -6.85
CA GLU A 185 -46.26 2.91 -7.76
C GLU A 185 -45.98 4.34 -7.23
N HIS A 186 -44.80 4.90 -7.58
CA HIS A 186 -44.68 6.08 -8.49
C HIS A 186 -43.22 6.55 -8.61
N ALA A 187 -42.67 6.53 -9.83
CA ALA A 187 -41.58 7.41 -10.23
C ALA A 187 -42.14 8.83 -10.49
N PRO A 188 -41.29 9.88 -10.41
CA PRO A 188 -40.78 10.40 -11.67
C PRO A 188 -39.30 10.81 -11.65
N ASP A 189 -38.68 10.58 -12.81
CA ASP A 189 -37.48 11.22 -13.35
C ASP A 189 -37.36 12.71 -13.01
N GLU A 190 -36.17 13.14 -12.57
CA GLU A 190 -35.67 14.49 -12.86
C GLU A 190 -34.14 14.49 -13.07
N PRO A 191 -33.63 15.36 -13.96
CA PRO A 191 -32.44 15.11 -14.75
C PRO A 191 -31.16 15.61 -14.06
N LEU A 192 -30.07 14.91 -14.37
CA LEU A 192 -28.70 15.31 -14.01
C LEU A 192 -28.37 16.70 -14.60
N PRO A 193 -27.69 17.58 -13.84
CA PRO A 193 -27.34 18.90 -14.33
C PRO A 193 -26.24 18.82 -15.40
N ASP A 194 -26.62 19.19 -16.62
CA ASP A 194 -25.73 19.56 -17.72
C ASP A 194 -24.77 20.67 -17.26
N SER A 195 -23.50 20.35 -17.10
CA SER A 195 -22.42 21.34 -17.03
C SER A 195 -21.10 20.73 -17.46
N CYS A 196 -20.91 20.63 -18.78
CA CYS A 196 -19.60 20.86 -19.38
C CYS A 196 -19.72 21.15 -20.89
N THR A 197 -20.25 22.33 -21.23
CA THR A 197 -19.97 22.97 -22.53
C THR A 197 -18.54 23.53 -22.52
N SER A 198 -17.55 22.65 -22.41
CA SER A 198 -16.15 22.93 -22.73
C SER A 198 -15.63 21.75 -23.51
N LEU A 199 -16.28 21.50 -24.63
CA LEU A 199 -15.90 20.45 -25.56
C LEU A 199 -14.68 20.97 -26.34
N GLY A 200 -13.52 20.89 -25.69
CA GLY A 200 -12.22 20.93 -26.35
C GLY A 200 -12.28 19.96 -27.53
N GLU A 201 -11.68 20.37 -28.66
CA GLU A 201 -11.70 19.65 -29.94
C GLU A 201 -11.91 18.14 -29.77
N ARG A 202 -13.06 17.62 -30.23
CA ARG A 202 -13.28 16.17 -30.31
C ARG A 202 -12.24 15.59 -31.26
N ARG A 203 -11.18 15.02 -30.70
CA ARG A 203 -10.16 14.26 -31.43
C ARG A 203 -10.51 12.78 -31.35
N SER A 204 -10.36 12.05 -32.45
CA SER A 204 -10.50 10.59 -32.44
C SER A 204 -9.37 9.95 -31.63
N VAL A 205 -9.58 8.71 -31.17
CA VAL A 205 -8.53 7.94 -30.46
C VAL A 205 -7.27 7.81 -31.31
N ALA A 206 -7.43 7.58 -32.63
CA ALA A 206 -6.33 7.55 -33.58
C ALA A 206 -5.57 8.89 -33.67
N GLN A 207 -6.28 10.02 -33.68
CA GLN A 207 -5.65 11.35 -33.68
C GLN A 207 -4.87 11.62 -32.39
N LEU A 208 -5.37 11.14 -31.23
CA LEU A 208 -4.66 11.26 -29.96
C LEU A 208 -3.40 10.38 -29.95
N ALA A 209 -3.49 9.13 -30.41
CA ALA A 209 -2.34 8.24 -30.52
C ALA A 209 -1.26 8.80 -31.47
N GLN A 210 -1.65 9.30 -32.64
CA GLN A 210 -0.75 9.97 -33.57
C GLN A 210 -0.06 11.19 -32.95
N SER A 211 -0.76 11.96 -32.12
CA SER A 211 -0.19 13.12 -31.42
C SER A 211 0.88 12.73 -30.40
N VAL A 212 0.71 11.61 -29.70
CA VAL A 212 1.71 11.09 -28.74
C VAL A 212 2.96 10.59 -29.47
N LEU A 213 2.77 9.91 -30.61
CA LEU A 213 3.88 9.34 -31.39
C LEU A 213 4.71 10.39 -32.14
N ARG A 214 4.13 11.53 -32.55
CA ARG A 214 4.82 12.53 -33.40
C ARG A 214 5.87 13.39 -32.71
N GLN A 215 6.09 13.26 -31.40
CA GLN A 215 7.08 14.05 -30.61
C GLN A 215 7.01 15.60 -30.80
N GLN A 216 5.97 16.12 -31.45
CA GLN A 216 5.75 17.56 -31.63
C GLN A 216 4.43 17.97 -30.96
N PRO A 217 4.47 18.96 -30.03
CA PRO A 217 3.28 19.40 -29.32
C PRO A 217 2.54 20.44 -30.18
N GLU A 218 1.77 20.00 -31.17
CA GLU A 218 0.64 20.81 -31.69
C GLU A 218 -0.61 20.59 -30.81
N LEU A 219 -0.40 20.68 -29.49
CA LEU A 219 -1.48 20.64 -28.50
C LEU A 219 -1.88 22.09 -28.16
N PRO A 220 -3.18 22.42 -28.23
CA PRO A 220 -3.70 23.70 -27.78
C PRO A 220 -3.17 24.02 -26.37
N PRO A 221 -2.87 25.29 -26.04
CA PRO A 221 -2.28 25.69 -24.77
C PRO A 221 -3.00 25.14 -23.52
N ALA A 222 -4.30 24.85 -23.63
CA ALA A 222 -5.11 24.26 -22.56
C ALA A 222 -4.69 22.83 -22.15
N LEU A 223 -4.04 22.06 -23.02
CA LEU A 223 -3.57 20.69 -22.76
C LEU A 223 -2.10 20.65 -22.30
N GLN A 224 -1.41 21.79 -22.24
CA GLN A 224 0.00 21.87 -21.81
C GLN A 224 0.15 21.90 -20.29
N HIS A 225 -0.94 21.90 -19.53
CA HIS A 225 -0.86 21.74 -18.09
C HIS A 225 -0.58 20.27 -17.77
N PRO A 226 0.62 19.92 -17.26
CA PRO A 226 0.84 18.57 -16.80
C PRO A 226 -0.18 18.29 -15.70
N ALA A 227 -0.94 17.20 -15.87
CA ALA A 227 -1.95 16.80 -14.89
C ALA A 227 -1.32 16.59 -13.50
N TRP A 228 -0.01 16.34 -13.45
CA TRP A 228 0.77 16.15 -12.24
C TRP A 228 1.78 17.28 -12.05
N SER A 229 1.87 17.78 -10.83
CA SER A 229 2.91 18.72 -10.47
C SER A 229 4.29 18.04 -10.49
N ALA A 230 5.36 18.80 -10.72
CA ALA A 230 6.73 18.26 -10.68
C ALA A 230 7.08 17.58 -9.33
N ARG A 231 6.32 17.88 -8.26
CA ARG A 231 6.46 17.28 -6.93
C ARG A 231 5.91 15.84 -6.86
N GLU A 232 4.93 15.50 -7.70
CA GLU A 232 4.26 14.19 -7.70
C GLU A 232 4.86 13.21 -8.73
N LEU A 233 5.50 13.75 -9.77
CA LEU A 233 6.13 12.95 -10.81
C LEU A 233 7.27 12.08 -10.27
N GLY A 234 8.13 12.62 -9.41
CA GLY A 234 9.29 11.90 -8.88
C GLY A 234 8.93 10.60 -8.15
N PRO A 235 8.01 10.64 -7.17
CA PRO A 235 7.49 9.44 -6.51
C PRO A 235 6.84 8.42 -7.46
N PHE A 236 6.10 8.85 -8.48
CA PHE A 236 5.53 7.94 -9.48
C PHE A 236 6.60 7.26 -10.34
N ILE A 237 7.61 8.01 -10.79
CA ILE A 237 8.73 7.43 -11.54
C ILE A 237 9.47 6.38 -10.69
N ARG A 238 9.65 6.61 -9.39
CA ARG A 238 10.21 5.60 -8.48
C ARG A 238 9.36 4.35 -8.42
N LEU A 239 8.03 4.49 -8.38
CA LEU A 239 7.09 3.37 -8.42
C LEU A 239 7.26 2.54 -9.70
N CYS A 240 7.32 3.20 -10.86
CA CYS A 240 7.56 2.55 -12.16
C CYS A 240 8.90 1.81 -12.19
N LEU A 241 9.97 2.43 -11.69
CA LEU A 241 11.30 1.82 -11.64
C LEU A 241 11.40 0.65 -10.64
N MET A 242 10.48 0.57 -9.67
CA MET A 242 10.40 -0.52 -8.71
C MET A 242 9.67 -1.75 -9.27
N ASP A 243 8.93 -1.61 -10.37
CA ASP A 243 8.31 -2.74 -11.06
C ASP A 243 9.24 -3.29 -12.15
N GLN A 244 9.73 -4.50 -11.95
CA GLN A 244 10.61 -5.20 -12.90
C GLN A 244 9.95 -5.45 -14.27
N HIS A 245 8.62 -5.40 -14.38
CA HIS A 245 7.89 -5.56 -15.63
C HIS A 245 7.60 -4.24 -16.34
N PHE A 246 7.88 -3.11 -15.69
CA PHE A 246 7.58 -1.78 -16.25
C PHE A 246 8.19 -1.56 -17.64
N PRO A 247 9.46 -1.95 -17.93
CA PRO A 247 10.01 -1.81 -19.28
C PRO A 247 9.20 -2.56 -20.35
N ALA A 248 8.80 -3.80 -20.07
CA ALA A 248 7.99 -4.60 -20.99
C ALA A 248 6.57 -4.01 -21.16
N PHE A 249 5.98 -3.51 -20.08
CA PHE A 249 4.70 -2.80 -20.15
C PHE A 249 4.79 -1.55 -21.02
N VAL A 250 5.86 -0.75 -20.90
CA VAL A 250 6.07 0.43 -21.76
C VAL A 250 6.18 0.04 -23.22
N GLU A 251 6.92 -1.03 -23.56
CA GLU A 251 6.98 -1.55 -24.92
C GLU A 251 5.60 -1.99 -25.45
N ASP A 252 4.78 -2.62 -24.62
CA ASP A 252 3.44 -3.04 -25.01
C ASP A 252 2.50 -1.84 -25.19
N VAL A 253 2.63 -0.80 -24.36
CA VAL A 253 1.91 0.47 -24.54
C VAL A 253 2.32 1.15 -25.84
N GLU A 254 3.61 1.18 -26.18
CA GLU A 254 4.09 1.75 -27.44
C GLU A 254 3.50 1.00 -28.64
N LYS A 255 3.51 -0.34 -28.63
CA LYS A 255 2.91 -1.17 -29.69
C LYS A 255 1.41 -0.90 -29.84
N GLU A 256 0.69 -0.78 -28.73
CA GLU A 256 -0.76 -0.52 -28.76
C GLU A 256 -1.06 0.91 -29.25
N LEU A 257 -0.25 1.90 -28.88
CA LEU A 257 -0.35 3.26 -29.42
C LEU A 257 -0.13 3.29 -30.93
N LEU A 258 0.84 2.53 -31.45
CA LEU A 258 1.06 2.35 -32.88
C LEU A 258 -0.18 1.74 -33.56
N ARG A 259 -0.76 0.69 -32.98
CA ARG A 259 -1.97 0.03 -33.50
C ARG A 259 -3.15 1.01 -33.60
N LEU A 260 -3.38 1.79 -32.54
CA LEU A 260 -4.47 2.77 -32.49
C LEU A 260 -4.28 3.94 -33.46
N ALA A 261 -3.02 4.28 -33.80
CA ALA A 261 -2.73 5.35 -34.75
C ALA A 261 -3.02 4.97 -36.22
N GLU A 262 -3.13 3.66 -36.51
CA GLU A 262 -3.40 3.09 -37.84
C GLU A 262 -4.88 2.74 -38.09
N GLU A 263 -5.74 2.82 -37.05
CA GLU A 263 -7.21 2.68 -37.14
C GLU A 263 -7.90 3.93 -37.73
#